data_AF-A0A358IYD5-F1
#
_entry.id   AF-A0A358IYD5-F1
#
_cell.length_a   1.000
_cell.length_b   1.000
_cell.length_c   1.000
_cell.angle_alpha   90.00
_cell.angle_beta   90.00
_cell.angle_gamma   90.00
#
_symmetry.space_group_name_H-M   'P 1'
#
loop_
_entity.id
_entity.type
_entity.pdbx_description
1 polymer ?
#
loop_
_entity_poly.entity_id
_entity_poly.type
_entity_poly.pdbx_seq_one_letter_code
_entity_poly.pdbx_strand_id
1 'polypeptide(L)'
;SHAFIIVDEAQNTSRMQMKMVLTRLGEGARMVVTGDPSQVDLLNPRDSGLAHALRILKDVEGVGVQQFKSEDVVRHAMVERIVRAYDSDAARSRPFPDLEDDA
;
A
#
# COMPACT_ATOMS: atom_id res chain seq x y z
N SER A 1 6.43 -28.07 -7.51
CA SER A 1 5.65 -27.03 -8.20
C SER A 1 6.30 -25.70 -7.87
N HIS A 2 6.74 -24.93 -8.85
CA HIS A 2 7.33 -23.61 -8.62
C HIS A 2 6.25 -22.56 -8.86
N ALA A 3 6.00 -21.71 -7.87
CA ALA A 3 5.03 -20.63 -7.95
C ALA A 3 5.69 -19.31 -7.53
N PHE A 4 5.23 -18.22 -8.15
CA PHE A 4 5.58 -16.87 -7.77
C PHE A 4 4.29 -16.11 -7.47
N ILE A 5 4.12 -15.70 -6.21
CA ILE A 5 2.89 -15.10 -5.69
C ILE A 5 3.15 -13.61 -5.45
N ILE A 6 2.24 -12.76 -5.90
CA ILE A 6 2.26 -11.32 -5.62
C ILE A 6 1.00 -10.98 -4.84
N VAL A 7 1.17 -10.30 -3.72
CA VAL A 7 0.08 -9.78 -2.89
C VAL A 7 0.22 -8.27 -2.93
N ASP A 8 -0.71 -7.62 -3.63
CA ASP A 8 -0.69 -6.17 -3.81
C ASP A 8 -1.68 -5.46 -2.89
N GLU A 9 -1.47 -4.17 -2.67
CA GLU A 9 -2.26 -3.32 -1.76
C GLU A 9 -2.40 -3.92 -0.36
N ALA A 10 -1.34 -4.58 0.11
CA ALA A 10 -1.35 -5.38 1.33
C ALA A 10 -1.66 -4.57 2.60
N GLN A 11 -1.51 -3.24 2.57
CA GLN A 11 -1.88 -2.35 3.65
C GLN A 11 -3.37 -2.43 4.00
N ASN A 12 -4.21 -2.82 3.04
CA ASN A 12 -5.66 -3.00 3.19
C ASN A 12 -6.06 -4.39 3.68
N THR A 13 -5.10 -5.23 4.06
CA THR A 13 -5.37 -6.50 4.74
C THR A 13 -5.39 -6.31 6.25
N SER A 14 -6.27 -7.02 6.95
CA SER A 14 -6.19 -7.18 8.40
C SER A 14 -5.04 -8.11 8.78
N ARG A 15 -4.60 -8.07 10.04
CA ARG A 15 -3.59 -9.02 10.59
C ARG A 15 -3.94 -10.48 10.34
N MET A 16 -5.22 -10.84 10.43
CA MET A 16 -5.68 -12.21 10.20
C MET A 16 -5.59 -12.59 8.72
N GLN A 17 -5.95 -11.69 7.81
CA GLN A 17 -5.81 -11.91 6.37
C GLN A 17 -4.33 -12.00 5.96
N MET A 18 -3.47 -11.12 6.47
CA MET A 18 -2.03 -11.19 6.23
C MET A 18 -1.45 -12.53 6.69
N LYS A 19 -1.77 -12.97 7.91
CA LYS A 19 -1.36 -14.28 8.42
C LYS A 19 -1.88 -15.41 7.53
N MET A 20 -3.16 -15.37 7.16
CA MET A 20 -3.78 -16.36 6.28
C MET A 20 -2.99 -16.50 4.98
N VAL A 21 -2.65 -15.39 4.32
CA VAL A 21 -1.93 -15.38 3.05
C VAL A 21 -0.49 -15.88 3.20
N LEU A 22 0.28 -15.34 4.15
CA LEU A 22 1.70 -15.71 4.34
C LEU A 22 1.87 -17.21 4.62
N THR A 23 0.93 -17.82 5.35
CA THR A 23 0.97 -19.26 5.66
C THR A 23 0.60 -20.19 4.49
N ARG A 24 0.23 -19.64 3.31
CA ARG A 24 -0.02 -20.42 2.11
C ARG A 24 1.23 -20.66 1.26
N LEU A 25 2.38 -20.09 1.64
CA LEU A 25 3.62 -20.28 0.91
C LEU A 25 4.05 -21.75 0.96
N GLY A 26 4.04 -22.41 -0.20
CA GLY A 26 4.46 -23.81 -0.36
C GLY A 26 5.95 -23.95 -0.66
N GLU A 27 6.45 -25.19 -0.60
CA GLU A 27 7.84 -25.52 -0.90
C GLU A 27 8.22 -25.14 -2.34
N GLY A 28 9.39 -24.51 -2.51
CA GLY A 28 9.90 -24.08 -3.81
C GLY A 28 9.17 -22.88 -4.43
N ALA A 29 8.22 -22.26 -3.72
CA ALA A 29 7.53 -21.04 -4.13
C ALA A 29 8.21 -19.79 -3.55
N ARG A 30 7.95 -18.64 -4.18
CA ARG A 30 8.33 -17.31 -3.69
C ARG A 30 7.09 -16.43 -3.60
N MET A 31 7.06 -15.54 -2.62
CA MET A 31 5.99 -14.56 -2.44
C MET A 31 6.58 -13.17 -2.28
N VAL A 32 6.00 -12.19 -2.97
CA VAL A 32 6.27 -10.77 -2.80
C VAL A 32 4.99 -10.10 -2.31
N VAL A 33 5.10 -9.34 -1.23
CA VAL A 33 3.99 -8.58 -0.66
C VAL A 33 4.32 -7.11 -0.84
N THR A 34 3.47 -6.37 -1.54
CA THR A 34 3.61 -4.94 -1.85
C THR A 34 2.50 -4.15 -1.18
N GLY A 35 2.80 -2.90 -0.84
CA GLY A 35 1.83 -1.97 -0.28
C GLY A 35 2.50 -0.78 0.38
N ASP A 36 1.72 0.27 0.63
CA ASP A 36 2.16 1.50 1.30
C ASP A 36 1.54 1.59 2.70
N PRO A 37 2.31 1.42 3.79
CA PRO A 37 1.77 1.49 5.15
C PRO A 37 1.22 2.86 5.55
N SER A 38 1.44 3.91 4.75
CA SER A 38 0.86 5.24 4.97
C SER A 38 -0.54 5.43 4.35
N GLN A 39 -0.98 4.53 3.46
CA GLN A 39 -2.24 4.61 2.71
C GLN A 39 -3.22 3.50 3.13
N VAL A 40 -3.44 3.35 4.43
CA VAL A 40 -4.30 2.28 4.97
C VAL A 40 -5.78 2.67 4.90
N ASP A 41 -6.57 1.93 4.13
CA ASP A 41 -8.02 2.15 3.94
C ASP A 41 -8.89 1.28 4.87
N LEU A 42 -8.37 0.93 6.05
CA LEU A 42 -9.12 0.18 7.05
C LEU A 42 -9.88 1.13 7.98
N LEU A 43 -11.05 0.70 8.45
CA LEU A 43 -11.83 1.43 9.46
C LEU A 43 -10.98 1.81 10.68
N ASN A 44 -10.05 0.92 11.07
CA ASN A 44 -9.03 1.20 12.06
C ASN A 44 -7.64 0.91 11.45
N PRO A 45 -6.85 1.95 11.11
CA PRO A 45 -5.54 1.78 10.50
C PRO A 45 -4.54 0.92 11.31
N ARG A 46 -4.72 0.85 12.65
CA ARG A 46 -3.87 0.03 13.53
C ARG A 46 -4.05 -1.48 13.31
N ASP A 47 -5.09 -1.88 12.59
CA ASP A 47 -5.39 -3.27 12.27
C ASP A 47 -4.70 -3.75 10.98
N SER A 48 -3.97 -2.87 10.29
CA SER A 48 -3.23 -3.23 9.08
C SER A 48 -2.27 -4.40 9.33
N GLY A 49 -2.44 -5.44 8.53
CA GLY A 49 -1.63 -6.64 8.50
C GLY A 49 -0.23 -6.37 7.97
N LEU A 50 -0.09 -5.49 6.97
CA LEU A 50 1.22 -5.11 6.42
C LEU A 50 2.10 -4.43 7.47
N ALA A 51 1.59 -3.35 8.10
CA ALA A 51 2.34 -2.63 9.13
C ALA A 51 2.72 -3.56 10.31
N HIS A 52 1.81 -4.46 10.68
CA HIS A 52 2.08 -5.48 11.70
C HIS A 52 3.18 -6.46 11.27
N ALA A 53 3.12 -6.98 10.04
CA ALA A 53 4.08 -7.94 9.48
C ALA A 53 5.49 -7.35 9.38
N LEU A 54 5.64 -6.12 8.86
CA LEU A 54 6.92 -5.42 8.79
C LEU A 54 7.63 -5.34 10.14
N ARG A 55 6.87 -5.18 11.23
CA ARG A 55 7.41 -5.11 12.60
C ARG A 55 7.85 -6.47 13.14
N ILE A 56 7.07 -7.52 12.90
CA ILE A 56 7.28 -8.82 13.57
C ILE A 56 8.11 -9.81 12.74
N LEU A 57 8.21 -9.62 11.42
CA LEU A 57 8.89 -10.54 10.51
C LEU A 57 10.33 -10.12 10.15
N LYS A 58 10.80 -8.98 10.68
CA LYS A 58 12.11 -8.40 10.34
C LYS A 58 13.31 -9.33 10.58
N ASP A 59 13.20 -10.23 11.56
CA ASP A 59 14.27 -11.15 11.96
C ASP A 59 13.96 -12.61 11.58
N VAL A 60 12.91 -12.83 10.77
CA VAL A 60 12.51 -14.18 10.33
C VAL A 60 13.38 -14.61 9.16
N GLU A 61 14.06 -15.75 9.31
CA GLU A 61 14.89 -16.32 8.25
C GLU A 61 14.10 -16.54 6.95
N GLY A 62 14.67 -16.13 5.82
CA GLY A 62 14.05 -16.24 4.51
C GLY A 62 13.05 -15.12 4.17
N VAL A 63 12.80 -14.16 5.09
CA VAL A 63 11.98 -12.97 4.82
C VAL A 63 12.89 -11.76 4.61
N GLY A 64 12.72 -11.10 3.46
CA GLY A 64 13.37 -9.82 3.16
C GLY A 64 12.35 -8.67 3.19
N VAL A 65 12.78 -7.50 3.67
CA VAL A 65 11.99 -6.26 3.60
C VAL A 65 12.78 -5.24 2.80
N GLN A 66 12.20 -4.79 1.69
CA GLN A 66 12.74 -3.68 0.90
C GLN A 66 11.79 -2.49 1.00
N GLN A 67 12.30 -1.37 1.49
CA GLN A 67 11.56 -0.10 1.52
C GLN A 67 12.00 0.74 0.32
N PHE A 68 11.02 1.21 -0.44
CA PHE A 68 11.22 2.20 -1.49
C PHE A 68 11.02 3.61 -0.92
N LYS A 69 11.76 4.56 -1.45
CA LYS A 69 11.64 5.98 -1.15
C LYS A 69 11.01 6.73 -2.31
N SER A 70 10.62 7.97 -2.09
CA SER A 70 10.09 8.83 -3.15
C SER A 70 11.05 9.00 -4.33
N GLU A 71 12.38 8.95 -4.08
CA GLU A 71 13.42 9.01 -5.12
C GLU A 71 13.44 7.78 -6.05
N ASP A 72 12.89 6.65 -5.60
CA ASP A 72 12.78 5.42 -6.40
C ASP A 72 11.56 5.45 -7.34
N VAL A 73 10.68 6.44 -7.21
CA VAL A 73 9.43 6.52 -7.97
C VAL A 73 9.65 7.31 -9.25
N VAL A 74 9.80 6.60 -10.36
CA VAL A 74 9.85 7.21 -11.69
C VAL A 74 8.43 7.41 -12.21
N ARG A 75 7.99 8.67 -12.31
CA ARG A 75 6.67 9.02 -12.85
C ARG A 75 6.81 9.55 -14.26
N HIS A 76 5.82 9.23 -15.10
CA HIS A 76 5.71 9.87 -16.40
C HIS A 76 5.44 11.38 -16.22
N ALA A 77 6.02 12.23 -17.07
CA ALA A 77 5.89 13.69 -16.96
C ALA A 77 4.43 14.19 -16.91
N MET A 78 3.51 13.46 -17.54
CA MET A 78 2.07 13.77 -17.45
C MET A 78 1.52 13.55 -16.03
N VAL A 79 1.90 12.46 -15.37
CA VAL A 79 1.45 12.14 -14.01
C VAL A 79 1.96 13.19 -13.03
N GLU A 80 3.20 13.65 -13.18
CA GLU A 80 3.73 14.74 -12.35
C GLU A 80 2.92 16.03 -12.50
N ARG A 81 2.51 16.39 -13.73
CA ARG A 81 1.66 17.56 -13.96
C ARG A 81 0.30 17.42 -13.30
N ILE A 82 -0.29 16.23 -13.35
CA ILE A 82 -1.57 15.92 -12.68
C ILE A 82 -1.41 16.08 -11.16
N VAL A 83 -0.40 15.45 -10.57
CA VAL A 83 -0.13 15.54 -9.12
C VAL A 83 0.06 16.99 -8.68
N ARG A 84 0.87 17.77 -9.41
CA ARG A 84 1.06 19.20 -9.11
C ARG A 84 -0.23 20.01 -9.19
N ALA A 85 -1.15 19.67 -10.09
CA ALA A 85 -2.44 20.33 -10.20
C ALA A 85 -3.31 20.08 -8.94
N TYR A 86 -3.37 18.82 -8.48
CA TYR A 86 -4.09 18.45 -7.25
C TYR A 86 -3.44 19.07 -6.00
N ASP A 87 -2.11 19.04 -5.87
CA ASP A 87 -1.40 19.65 -4.75
C ASP A 87 -1.66 21.17 -4.67
N SER A 88 -1.70 21.83 -5.83
CA SER A 88 -1.99 23.27 -5.93
C SER A 88 -3.42 23.60 -5.54
N ASP A 89 -4.38 22.71 -5.83
CA ASP A 89 -5.79 22.88 -5.47
C ASP A 89 -6.02 22.65 -3.98
N ALA A 90 -5.45 21.57 -3.42
CA ALA A 90 -5.52 21.28 -1.99
C ALA A 90 -4.95 22.42 -1.13
N ALA A 91 -3.81 23.00 -1.55
CA ALA A 91 -3.19 24.16 -0.91
C ALA A 91 -4.04 25.44 -1.00
N ARG A 92 -4.95 25.53 -1.99
CA ARG A 92 -5.84 26.68 -2.16
C ARG A 92 -7.10 26.62 -1.32
N SER A 93 -7.41 25.47 -0.68
CA SER A 93 -8.52 25.27 0.26
C SER A 93 -9.71 26.20 -0.02
N ARG A 94 -10.28 26.11 -1.22
CA ARG A 94 -11.59 26.66 -1.49
C ARG A 94 -12.60 25.61 -1.06
N PRO A 95 -13.62 25.94 -0.24
CA PRO A 95 -14.76 25.05 -0.12
C PRO A 95 -15.32 24.82 -1.53
N PHE A 96 -15.55 23.56 -1.88
CA PHE A 96 -16.30 23.23 -3.09
C PHE A 96 -17.64 23.97 -3.01
N PRO A 97 -18.06 24.74 -4.04
CA PRO A 97 -19.43 25.18 -4.12
C PRO A 97 -20.29 23.93 -4.23
N ASP A 98 -21.25 23.78 -3.32
CA ASP A 98 -22.13 22.62 -3.23
C ASP A 98 -22.74 22.32 -4.61
N LEU A 99 -22.53 21.10 -5.11
CA LEU A 99 -23.14 20.61 -6.35
C LEU A 99 -24.60 20.18 -6.12
N GLU A 100 -25.35 20.92 -5.30
CA GLU A 100 -26.76 20.62 -4.97
C GLU A 100 -27.76 21.67 -5.47
N ASP A 101 -27.35 22.73 -6.17
CA ASP A 101 -28.27 23.79 -6.63
C ASP A 101 -28.83 23.62 -8.06
N ASP A 102 -28.66 22.45 -8.69
CA ASP A 102 -29.24 22.14 -10.02
C ASP A 102 -30.12 20.86 -10.00
N ALA A 103 -31.05 20.76 -9.04
CA ALA A 103 -32.13 19.77 -9.06
C ALA A 103 -33.52 20.42 -8.85
#